data_AF-A0A938MSG5-F1
#
_entry.id   AF-A0A938MSG5-F1
#
_cell.length_a   1.000
_cell.length_b   1.000
_cell.length_c   1.000
_cell.angle_alpha   90.00
_cell.angle_beta   90.00
_cell.angle_gamma   90.00
#
_symmetry.space_group_name_H-M   'P 1'
#
loop_
_entity.id
_entity.type
_entity.pdbx_description
1 polymer ?
#
loop_
_entity_poly.entity_id
_entity_poly.type
_entity_poly.pdbx_seq_one_letter_code
_entity_poly.pdbx_strand_id
1 'polypeptide(L)'
;AQAVAAASLAFQSMLGLICDPVANRVEVPCLGKNVMAASHAIACANMALANFDPVIPLDEVIETARRVGDQMPRELRCTALGGLSLTPTSKSIEQRLAACRANCG
;
A
#
# COMPACT_ATOMS: atom_id res chain seq x y z
N ALA A 1 -19.81 11.27 -12.70
CA ALA A 1 -18.62 12.11 -12.97
C ALA A 1 -17.72 12.22 -11.73
N GLN A 2 -18.19 12.81 -10.62
CA GLN A 2 -17.35 13.04 -9.42
C GLN A 2 -16.74 11.77 -8.81
N ALA A 3 -17.46 10.64 -8.79
CA ALA A 3 -16.91 9.36 -8.30
C ALA A 3 -15.68 8.89 -9.10
N VAL A 4 -15.69 9.09 -10.42
CA VAL A 4 -14.57 8.72 -11.31
C VAL A 4 -13.38 9.66 -11.11
N ALA A 5 -13.64 10.96 -10.94
CA ALA A 5 -12.60 11.94 -10.62
C ALA A 5 -11.93 11.65 -9.26
N ALA A 6 -12.72 11.36 -8.22
CA ALA A 6 -12.20 10.98 -6.91
C ALA A 6 -11.35 9.70 -6.97
N ALA A 7 -11.81 8.69 -7.72
CA ALA A 7 -11.05 7.46 -7.94
C ALA A 7 -9.73 7.74 -8.68
N SER A 8 -9.73 8.58 -9.71
CA SER A 8 -8.51 8.94 -10.43
C SER A 8 -7.50 9.61 -9.50
N LEU A 9 -7.92 10.63 -8.73
CA LEU A 9 -7.07 11.32 -7.76
C LEU A 9 -6.47 10.35 -6.72
N ALA A 10 -7.28 9.42 -6.22
CA ALA A 10 -6.85 8.46 -5.22
C ALA A 10 -5.82 7.46 -5.76
N PHE A 11 -6.01 6.97 -6.98
CA PHE A 11 -5.06 6.04 -7.59
C PHE A 11 -3.76 6.72 -7.98
N GLN A 12 -3.81 7.95 -8.51
CA GLN A 12 -2.62 8.71 -8.90
C GLN A 12 -1.61 8.86 -7.75
N SER A 13 -2.09 9.14 -6.54
CA SER A 13 -1.25 9.34 -5.35
C SER A 13 -0.67 8.04 -4.77
N MET A 14 -1.28 6.88 -5.11
CA MET A 14 -0.93 5.57 -4.55
C MET A 14 -0.13 4.68 -5.53
N LEU A 15 0.20 5.18 -6.72
CA LEU A 15 0.99 4.46 -7.71
C LEU A 15 2.34 4.01 -7.15
N GLY A 16 2.67 2.74 -7.38
CA GLY A 16 3.98 2.18 -7.01
C GLY A 16 4.17 1.89 -5.53
N LEU A 17 3.11 1.94 -4.71
CA LEU A 17 3.20 1.57 -3.30
C LEU A 17 3.63 0.10 -3.15
N ILE A 18 4.86 -0.11 -2.67
CA ILE A 18 5.43 -1.44 -2.45
C ILE A 18 4.71 -2.18 -1.32
N CYS A 19 4.75 -3.51 -1.33
CA CYS A 19 4.21 -4.33 -0.26
C CYS A 19 5.34 -5.13 0.37
N ASP A 20 5.76 -4.75 1.58
CA ASP A 20 6.76 -5.51 2.31
C ASP A 20 6.49 -5.51 3.82
N PRO A 21 5.89 -6.58 4.37
CA PRO A 21 5.42 -6.63 5.74
C PRO A 21 6.57 -6.79 6.75
N VAL A 22 6.45 -6.10 7.89
CA VAL A 22 7.34 -6.29 9.05
C VAL A 22 7.08 -7.67 9.66
N ALA A 23 8.16 -8.37 10.00
CA ALA A 23 8.16 -9.71 10.59
C ALA A 23 7.34 -10.75 9.80
N ASN A 24 7.15 -10.52 8.49
CA ASN A 24 6.31 -11.34 7.63
C ASN A 24 4.89 -11.53 8.20
N ARG A 25 4.29 -10.44 8.69
CA ARG A 25 2.91 -10.38 9.24
C ARG A 25 2.10 -9.26 8.60
N VAL A 26 0.81 -9.51 8.41
CA VAL A 26 -0.13 -8.53 7.82
C VAL A 26 -0.62 -7.56 8.89
N GLU A 27 0.32 -6.87 9.54
CA GLU A 27 0.03 -5.96 10.65
C GLU A 27 0.69 -4.61 10.39
N VAL A 28 2.03 -4.58 10.35
CA VAL A 28 2.81 -3.38 10.05
C VAL A 28 3.47 -3.53 8.68
N PRO A 29 3.34 -2.58 7.74
CA PRO A 29 2.55 -1.34 7.78
C PRO A 29 1.08 -1.52 7.33
N CYS A 30 0.59 -2.75 7.14
CA CYS A 30 -0.71 -3.06 6.53
C CYS A 30 -1.90 -2.32 7.17
N LEU A 31 -1.99 -2.31 8.51
CA LEU A 31 -3.03 -1.59 9.23
C LEU A 31 -2.93 -0.07 9.02
N GLY A 32 -1.71 0.46 9.09
CA GLY A 32 -1.42 1.87 8.80
C GLY A 32 -1.85 2.24 7.37
N LYS A 33 -1.59 1.38 6.39
CA LYS A 33 -2.03 1.58 5.00
C LYS A 33 -3.55 1.62 4.87
N ASN A 34 -4.29 0.79 5.61
CA ASN A 34 -5.76 0.86 5.60
C ASN A 34 -6.28 2.19 6.16
N VAL A 35 -5.71 2.66 7.28
CA VAL A 35 -6.08 3.94 7.90
C VAL A 35 -5.78 5.10 6.96
N MET A 36 -4.59 5.09 6.34
CA MET A 36 -4.18 6.11 5.38
C MET A 36 -5.06 6.08 4.13
N ALA A 37 -5.36 4.90 3.58
CA ALA A 37 -6.23 4.76 2.40
C ALA A 37 -7.65 5.26 2.68
N ALA A 38 -8.22 4.96 3.85
CA ALA A 38 -9.54 5.44 4.24
C ALA A 38 -9.58 6.98 4.36
N SER A 39 -8.59 7.56 5.04
CA SER A 39 -8.47 9.02 5.16
C SER A 39 -8.26 9.69 3.81
N HIS A 40 -7.45 9.07 2.96
CA HIS A 40 -7.16 9.55 1.61
C HIS A 40 -8.40 9.53 0.71
N ALA A 41 -9.20 8.45 0.76
CA ALA A 41 -10.43 8.34 -0.02
C ALA A 41 -11.42 9.46 0.29
N ILE A 42 -11.56 9.84 1.58
CA ILE A 42 -12.41 10.97 1.99
C ILE A 42 -11.87 12.29 1.45
N ALA A 43 -10.56 12.51 1.54
CA ALA A 43 -9.93 13.71 0.99
C ALA A 43 -10.16 13.85 -0.52
N CYS A 44 -9.95 12.77 -1.29
CA CYS A 44 -10.19 12.75 -2.74
C CYS A 44 -11.67 12.96 -3.10
N ALA A 45 -12.59 12.40 -2.30
CA ALA A 45 -14.02 12.65 -2.48
C ALA A 45 -14.36 14.13 -2.30
N ASN A 46 -13.82 14.78 -1.27
CA ASN A 46 -14.00 16.22 -1.04
C ASN A 46 -13.40 17.06 -2.18
N MET A 47 -12.23 16.68 -2.70
CA MET A 47 -11.62 17.35 -3.86
C MET A 47 -12.52 17.24 -5.10
N ALA A 48 -13.05 16.05 -5.38
CA ALA A 48 -13.96 15.86 -6.51
C ALA A 48 -15.29 16.62 -6.35
N LEU A 49 -15.82 16.73 -5.12
CA LEU A 49 -17.00 17.55 -4.83
C LEU A 49 -16.71 19.05 -5.02
N ALA A 50 -15.49 19.49 -4.74
CA ALA A 50 -15.01 20.86 -4.98
C ALA A 50 -14.69 21.15 -6.46
N ASN A 51 -15.00 20.22 -7.39
CA ASN A 51 -14.66 20.30 -8.81
C ASN A 51 -13.16 20.48 -9.07
N PHE A 52 -12.32 19.89 -8.21
CA PHE A 52 -10.89 19.81 -8.47
C PHE A 52 -10.63 18.90 -9.68
N ASP A 53 -9.79 19.36 -10.60
CA ASP A 53 -9.48 18.63 -11.83
C ASP A 53 -8.56 17.43 -11.54
N PRO A 54 -8.97 16.18 -11.86
CA PRO A 54 -8.09 15.02 -11.74
C PRO A 54 -6.90 15.03 -12.70
N VAL A 55 -6.88 15.90 -13.72
CA VAL A 55 -5.85 16.04 -14.77
C VAL A 55 -5.72 14.82 -15.68
N ILE A 56 -5.58 13.62 -15.12
CA ILE A 56 -5.46 12.36 -15.84
C ILE A 56 -6.77 11.55 -15.70
N PRO A 57 -7.35 11.06 -16.81
CA PRO A 57 -8.51 10.16 -16.78
C PRO A 57 -8.23 8.87 -16.01
N LEU A 58 -9.25 8.33 -15.33
CA LEU A 58 -9.10 7.11 -14.51
C LEU A 58 -8.55 5.91 -15.31
N ASP A 59 -8.97 5.74 -16.57
CA ASP A 59 -8.55 4.61 -17.39
C ASP A 59 -7.02 4.60 -17.64
N GLU A 60 -6.44 5.77 -17.91
CA GLU A 60 -4.99 5.93 -18.09
C GLU A 60 -4.22 5.67 -16.79
N VAL A 61 -4.80 6.05 -15.64
CA VAL A 61 -4.23 5.78 -14.31
C VAL A 61 -4.24 4.29 -14.02
N ILE A 62 -5.32 3.57 -14.37
CA ILE A 62 -5.43 2.11 -14.19
C ILE A 62 -4.40 1.38 -15.07
N GLU A 63 -4.27 1.77 -16.34
CA GLU A 63 -3.27 1.20 -17.24
C GLU A 63 -1.85 1.44 -16.71
N THR A 64 -1.59 2.65 -16.23
CA THR A 64 -0.30 2.99 -15.61
C THR A 64 -0.06 2.18 -14.34
N ALA A 65 -1.06 2.00 -13.47
CA ALA A 65 -0.95 1.19 -12.28
C ALA A 65 -0.56 -0.26 -12.60
N ARG A 66 -1.17 -0.84 -13.63
CA ARG A 66 -0.81 -2.18 -14.13
C ARG A 66 0.65 -2.22 -14.59
N ARG A 67 1.04 -1.31 -15.48
CA ARG A 67 2.40 -1.27 -16.03
C ARG A 67 3.47 -1.08 -14.95
N VAL A 68 3.22 -0.20 -13.96
CA VAL A 68 4.11 -0.02 -12.81
C VAL A 68 4.19 -1.29 -11.96
N GLY A 69 3.04 -1.95 -11.73
CA GLY A 69 2.99 -3.24 -11.04
C GLY A 69 3.79 -4.33 -11.74
N ASP A 70 3.72 -4.40 -13.07
CA ASP A 70 4.45 -5.36 -13.89
C ASP A 70 5.97 -5.10 -13.88
N GLN A 71 6.40 -3.85 -13.72
CA GLN A 71 7.82 -3.46 -13.61
C GLN A 71 8.39 -3.58 -12.19
N MET A 72 7.54 -3.75 -11.17
CA MET A 72 7.97 -3.77 -9.77
C MET A 72 8.91 -4.96 -9.50
N PRO A 73 10.09 -4.79 -8.86
CA PRO A 73 10.94 -5.92 -8.50
C PRO A 73 10.20 -6.96 -7.67
N ARG A 74 10.51 -8.25 -7.87
CA ARG A 74 9.84 -9.36 -7.18
C ARG A 74 9.88 -9.19 -5.66
N GLU A 75 11.00 -8.69 -5.15
CA GLU A 75 11.31 -8.50 -3.73
C GLU A 75 10.35 -7.52 -3.04
N LEU A 76 9.68 -6.66 -3.80
CA LEU A 76 8.79 -5.60 -3.31
C LEU A 76 7.30 -5.95 -3.47
N ARG A 77 6.98 -7.18 -3.93
CA ARG A 77 5.63 -7.68 -4.19
C ARG A 77 5.14 -8.66 -3.11
N CYS A 78 5.10 -8.21 -1.86
CA CYS A 78 4.65 -9.01 -0.69
C CYS A 78 5.42 -10.32 -0.48
N THR A 79 6.68 -10.42 -0.93
CA THR A 79 7.48 -11.66 -0.78
C THR A 79 8.32 -11.69 0.50
N ALA A 80 8.40 -10.61 1.27
CA ALA A 80 9.27 -10.47 2.44
C ALA A 80 10.77 -10.68 2.14
N LEU A 81 11.21 -10.26 0.94
CA LEU A 81 12.59 -10.42 0.45
C LEU A 81 13.31 -9.08 0.28
N GLY A 82 12.70 -7.97 0.69
CA GLY A 82 13.19 -6.62 0.39
C GLY A 82 12.92 -5.64 1.53
N GLY A 83 12.37 -4.47 1.16
CA GLY A 83 11.92 -3.35 2.00
C GLY A 83 12.09 -3.43 3.52
N LEU A 84 10.97 -3.35 4.25
CA LEU A 84 10.91 -3.35 5.72
C LEU A 84 11.17 -4.73 6.33
N SER A 85 10.83 -5.80 5.62
CA SER A 85 10.94 -7.18 6.07
C SER A 85 12.37 -7.57 6.42
N LEU A 86 13.36 -7.08 5.66
CA LEU A 86 14.77 -7.39 5.88
C LEU A 86 15.46 -6.53 6.95
N THR A 87 14.78 -5.50 7.48
CA THR A 87 15.38 -4.61 8.48
C THR A 87 15.76 -5.39 9.75
N PRO A 88 16.82 -5.00 10.47
CA PRO A 88 17.25 -5.68 11.69
C PRO A 88 16.13 -5.80 12.74
N THR A 89 15.34 -4.73 12.89
CA THR A 89 14.19 -4.69 13.79
C THR A 89 13.10 -5.68 13.37
N SER A 90 12.77 -5.74 12.09
CA SER A 90 11.79 -6.70 11.55
C SER A 90 12.20 -8.15 11.84
N LYS A 91 13.45 -8.51 11.57
CA LYS A 91 14.00 -9.85 11.86
C LYS A 91 14.02 -10.17 13.34
N SER A 92 14.38 -9.20 14.19
CA SER A 92 14.36 -9.38 15.64
C SER A 92 12.93 -9.65 16.16
N ILE A 93 11.94 -8.91 15.66
CA ILE A 93 10.53 -9.13 16.00
C ILE A 93 10.07 -10.50 15.53
N GLU A 94 10.41 -10.91 14.30
CA GLU A 94 10.07 -12.23 13.76
C GLU A 94 10.60 -13.36 14.65
N GLN A 95 11.87 -13.28 15.06
CA GLN A 95 12.49 -14.27 15.96
C GLN A 95 11.80 -14.32 17.33
N ARG A 96 11.48 -13.16 17.91
CA ARG A 96 10.75 -13.08 19.19
C ARG A 96 9.37 -13.73 19.10
N LEU A 97 8.62 -13.43 18.03
CA LEU A 97 7.30 -14.02 17.81
C LEU A 97 7.37 -15.53 17.56
N ALA A 98 8.40 -16.00 16.86
CA ALA A 98 8.64 -17.43 16.66
C ALA A 98 8.97 -18.15 17.98
N ALA A 99 9.82 -17.55 18.82
CA ALA A 99 10.18 -18.10 20.13
C ALA A 99 8.99 -18.16 21.11
N CYS A 100 8.14 -17.12 21.12
CA CYS A 100 6.91 -17.16 21.92
C CYS A 100 5.98 -18.31 21.50
N ARG A 101 5.85 -18.56 20.18
CA ARG A 101 5.05 -19.70 19.67
C ARG A 101 5.55 -21.06 20.11
N ALA A 102 6.87 -21.24 20.27
CA ALA A 102 7.43 -22.50 20.76
C ALA A 102 7.10 -22.77 22.24
N ASN A 103 6.78 -21.72 23.01
CA ASN A 103 6.53 -21.80 24.45
C ASN A 103 5.04 -21.83 24.81
N CYS A 104 4.12 -21.56 23.88
CA CYS A 104 2.69 -21.76 24.08
C CYS A 104 2.23 -23.07 23.43
N GLY A 105 2.55 -24.18 24.10
CA GLY A 105 1.86 -25.47 23.94
C GLY A 105 0.60 -25.52 24.80
#